data_AF-A0A0B8Q798-F1
#
_entry.id   AF-A0A0B8Q798-F1
#
_cell.length_a   1.000
_cell.length_b   1.000
_cell.length_c   1.000
_cell.angle_alpha   90.00
_cell.angle_beta   90.00
_cell.angle_gamma   90.00
#
_symmetry.space_group_name_H-M   'P 1'
#
loop_
_entity.id
_entity.type
_entity.pdbx_description
1 polymer ?
#
loop_
_entity_poly.entity_id
_entity_poly.type
_entity_poly.pdbx_seq_one_letter_code
_entity_poly.pdbx_strand_id
1 'polypeptide(L)'
;MRKTIALLFSSVLITACSGVPQQTQQDLDSVDSRVGLIEANANKLNLEPVLSIDHSRLGSEAEQDIAASRVELFSDDKLNTELLKQNIEVGLDLPFRVLNYSEDGVIKTRYTNAEFLQKRHALENSSALTQFESSAQQLVSSVADAMPISTQGLEKGYAITRVESELNFNATIESIKTNVLAQEGTEWFLTLDYTNRLSLKGRPYHPPLYWYSVRRVLGQRR
;
A
#
# COMPACT_ATOMS: atom_id res chain seq x y z
N MET A 1 9.64 73.09 28.99
CA MET A 1 10.31 72.18 28.04
C MET A 1 9.78 70.75 28.26
N ARG A 2 8.87 70.26 27.41
CA ARG A 2 8.41 68.87 27.41
C ARG A 2 8.56 68.35 25.98
N LYS A 3 9.49 67.41 25.77
CA LYS A 3 9.74 66.79 24.46
C LYS A 3 8.79 65.61 24.31
N THR A 4 7.89 65.68 23.33
CA THR A 4 7.06 64.56 22.88
C THR A 4 7.90 63.71 21.92
N ILE A 5 8.18 62.45 22.31
CA ILE A 5 8.78 61.44 21.43
C ILE A 5 7.63 60.68 20.78
N ALA A 6 7.47 60.82 19.47
CA ALA A 6 6.55 60.02 18.67
C ALA A 6 7.24 58.69 18.32
N LEU A 7 6.75 57.58 18.90
CA LEU A 7 7.15 56.24 18.47
C LEU A 7 6.32 55.86 17.24
N LEU A 8 6.96 55.82 16.08
CA LEU A 8 6.44 55.23 14.85
C LEU A 8 6.57 53.71 14.94
N PHE A 9 5.46 53.02 15.19
CA PHE A 9 5.35 51.57 15.04
C PHE A 9 5.31 51.23 13.55
N SER A 10 6.48 50.88 13.00
CA SER A 10 6.58 50.28 11.66
C SER A 10 6.17 48.81 11.77
N SER A 11 4.95 48.51 11.35
CA SER A 11 4.44 47.13 11.24
C SER A 11 5.13 46.43 10.07
N VAL A 12 6.16 45.64 10.38
CA VAL A 12 6.78 44.70 9.44
C VAL A 12 5.80 43.55 9.21
N LEU A 13 5.16 43.52 8.04
CA LEU A 13 4.40 42.37 7.57
C LEU A 13 5.40 41.27 7.20
N ILE A 14 5.54 40.28 8.07
CA ILE A 14 6.30 39.06 7.78
C ILE A 14 5.40 38.20 6.89
N THR A 15 5.60 38.26 5.57
CA THR A 15 5.06 37.28 4.63
C THR A 15 5.80 35.97 4.81
N ALA A 16 5.25 35.07 5.62
CA ALA A 16 5.71 33.69 5.70
C ALA A 16 5.23 32.93 4.43
N CYS A 17 6.06 32.91 3.40
CA CYS A 17 5.86 32.06 2.24
C CYS A 17 6.66 30.76 2.40
N SER A 18 5.99 29.72 2.86
CA SER A 18 6.25 28.31 2.53
C SER A 18 5.24 27.44 3.29
N GLY A 19 3.97 27.46 2.84
CA GLY A 19 3.00 26.50 3.35
C GLY A 19 3.26 25.16 2.69
N VAL A 20 3.53 24.13 3.50
CA VAL A 20 3.34 22.74 3.08
C VAL A 20 1.93 22.64 2.48
N PRO A 21 1.71 22.01 1.31
CA PRO A 21 0.37 21.87 0.76
C PRO A 21 -0.51 21.18 1.80
N GLN A 22 -1.43 21.93 2.40
CA GLN A 22 -2.33 21.41 3.41
C GLN A 22 -3.32 20.49 2.70
N GLN A 23 -3.47 19.25 3.20
CA GLN A 23 -4.45 18.29 2.70
C GLN A 23 -5.83 18.97 2.58
N THR A 24 -6.41 18.95 1.39
CA THR A 24 -7.71 19.55 1.15
C THR A 24 -8.81 18.48 1.20
N GLN A 25 -10.04 18.87 1.56
CA GLN A 25 -11.20 17.99 1.42
C GLN A 25 -11.36 17.52 -0.03
N GLN A 26 -11.03 18.39 -0.99
CA GLN A 26 -11.02 18.07 -2.41
C GLN A 26 -10.05 16.94 -2.76
N ASP A 27 -8.88 16.88 -2.11
CA ASP A 27 -7.92 15.77 -2.31
C ASP A 27 -8.52 14.44 -1.83
N LEU A 28 -9.13 14.42 -0.64
CA LEU A 28 -9.78 13.23 -0.08
C LEU A 28 -10.89 12.73 -1.00
N ASP A 29 -11.79 13.63 -1.43
CA ASP A 29 -12.92 13.30 -2.31
C ASP A 29 -12.43 12.78 -3.67
N SER A 30 -11.31 13.31 -4.18
CA SER A 30 -10.73 12.88 -5.44
C SER A 30 -10.05 11.52 -5.34
N VAL A 31 -9.39 11.21 -4.21
CA VAL A 31 -8.87 9.86 -3.92
C VAL A 31 -10.01 8.86 -3.81
N ASP A 32 -11.07 9.18 -3.06
CA ASP A 32 -12.25 8.32 -2.92
C ASP A 32 -12.94 8.07 -4.28
N SER A 33 -12.99 9.08 -5.15
CA SER A 33 -13.52 8.93 -6.50
C SER A 33 -12.72 7.92 -7.34
N ARG A 34 -11.38 7.93 -7.22
CA ARG A 34 -10.53 6.95 -7.92
C ARG A 34 -10.71 5.55 -7.35
N VAL A 35 -10.79 5.41 -6.04
CA VAL A 35 -11.09 4.13 -5.36
C VAL A 35 -12.39 3.53 -5.91
N GLY A 36 -13.45 4.32 -6.00
CA GLY A 36 -14.72 3.85 -6.59
C GLY A 36 -14.60 3.36 -8.05
N LEU A 37 -13.74 3.99 -8.87
CA LEU A 37 -13.45 3.51 -10.23
C LEU A 37 -12.70 2.18 -10.23
N ILE A 38 -11.73 2.00 -9.33
CA ILE A 38 -10.97 0.76 -9.19
C ILE A 38 -11.87 -0.37 -8.70
N GLU A 39 -12.68 -0.15 -7.66
CA GLU A 39 -13.66 -1.12 -7.16
C GLU A 39 -14.66 -1.54 -8.26
N ALA A 40 -15.14 -0.59 -9.06
CA ALA A 40 -16.03 -0.89 -10.19
C ALA A 40 -15.36 -1.78 -11.25
N ASN A 41 -14.06 -1.62 -11.49
CA ASN A 41 -13.31 -2.46 -12.41
C ASN A 41 -12.99 -3.83 -11.81
N ALA A 42 -12.61 -3.89 -10.53
CA ALA A 42 -12.42 -5.14 -9.80
C ALA A 42 -13.67 -6.03 -9.86
N ASN A 43 -14.86 -5.42 -9.67
CA ASN A 43 -16.13 -6.12 -9.79
C ASN A 43 -16.37 -6.70 -11.20
N LYS A 44 -16.06 -5.97 -12.27
CA LYS A 44 -16.17 -6.47 -13.65
C LYS A 44 -15.22 -7.64 -13.91
N LEU A 45 -14.05 -7.63 -13.26
CA LEU A 45 -13.02 -8.67 -13.35
C LEU A 45 -13.29 -9.87 -12.43
N ASN A 46 -14.32 -9.81 -11.58
CA ASN A 46 -14.59 -10.77 -10.51
C ASN A 46 -13.40 -10.95 -9.55
N LEU A 47 -12.66 -9.87 -9.27
CA LEU A 47 -11.61 -9.87 -8.25
C LEU A 47 -12.24 -9.59 -6.87
N GLU A 48 -11.86 -10.38 -5.88
CA GLU A 48 -12.36 -10.24 -4.51
C GLU A 48 -11.66 -9.07 -3.79
N PRO A 49 -12.37 -8.07 -3.27
CA PRO A 49 -11.77 -7.07 -2.40
C PRO A 49 -11.34 -7.73 -1.07
N VAL A 50 -10.04 -7.67 -0.74
CA VAL A 50 -9.52 -8.29 0.49
C VAL A 50 -9.12 -7.28 1.56
N LEU A 51 -8.82 -6.05 1.16
CA LEU A 51 -8.42 -4.98 2.08
C LEU A 51 -8.57 -3.61 1.41
N SER A 52 -8.99 -2.62 2.18
CA SER A 52 -8.91 -1.20 1.82
C SER A 52 -8.42 -0.44 3.05
N ILE A 53 -7.27 0.23 2.95
CA ILE A 53 -6.71 1.04 4.05
C ILE A 53 -6.65 2.49 3.59
N ASP A 54 -7.33 3.35 4.34
CA ASP A 54 -7.21 4.80 4.21
C ASP A 54 -6.16 5.33 5.19
N HIS A 55 -4.96 5.60 4.68
CA HIS A 55 -3.86 6.06 5.52
C HIS A 55 -4.06 7.49 6.02
N SER A 56 -4.74 8.34 5.26
CA SER A 56 -5.03 9.72 5.66
C SER A 56 -6.00 9.79 6.84
N ARG A 57 -7.07 8.99 6.82
CA ARG A 57 -8.06 8.95 7.90
C ARG A 57 -7.51 8.26 9.15
N LEU A 58 -6.77 7.14 8.99
CA LEU A 58 -6.06 6.51 10.11
C LEU A 58 -4.98 7.43 10.71
N GLY A 59 -4.26 8.17 9.88
CA GLY A 59 -3.31 9.18 10.34
C GLY A 59 -3.99 10.25 11.20
N SER A 60 -5.13 10.76 10.74
CA SER A 60 -5.89 11.79 11.46
C SER A 60 -6.36 11.31 12.84
N GLU A 61 -6.81 10.06 12.96
CA GLU A 61 -7.16 9.43 14.25
C GLU A 61 -5.97 9.32 15.19
N ALA A 62 -4.76 9.18 14.64
CA ALA A 62 -3.50 9.14 15.37
C ALA A 62 -2.81 10.52 15.52
N GLU A 63 -3.55 11.61 15.28
CA GLU A 63 -3.04 12.99 15.33
C GLU A 63 -1.82 13.22 14.38
N GLN A 64 -1.78 12.50 13.26
CA GLN A 64 -0.78 12.62 12.19
C GLN A 64 -1.38 13.26 10.94
N ASP A 65 -0.69 14.24 10.39
CA ASP A 65 -1.03 14.83 9.09
C ASP A 65 -0.41 14.00 7.96
N ILE A 66 -1.22 13.15 7.35
CA ILE A 66 -0.83 12.28 6.22
C ILE A 66 -1.70 12.66 5.04
N ALA A 67 -1.08 13.09 3.93
CA ALA A 67 -1.77 13.43 2.70
C ALA A 67 -2.73 12.31 2.23
N ALA A 68 -3.83 12.73 1.57
CA ALA A 68 -4.92 11.87 1.12
C ALA A 68 -4.35 10.64 0.42
N SER A 69 -4.55 9.45 0.99
CA SER A 69 -3.96 8.23 0.46
C SER A 69 -4.71 6.98 0.88
N ARG A 70 -5.05 6.14 -0.09
CA ARG A 70 -5.80 4.91 0.10
C ARG A 70 -5.22 3.78 -0.75
N VAL A 71 -4.97 2.63 -0.11
CA VAL A 71 -4.50 1.41 -0.77
C VAL A 71 -5.62 0.37 -0.78
N GLU A 72 -5.78 -0.29 -1.90
CA GLU A 72 -6.78 -1.33 -2.12
C GLU A 72 -6.09 -2.60 -2.59
N LEU A 73 -6.54 -3.73 -2.04
CA LEU A 73 -6.06 -5.06 -2.41
C LEU A 73 -7.22 -5.90 -2.97
N PHE A 74 -6.97 -6.53 -4.11
CA PHE A 74 -7.95 -7.40 -4.79
C PHE A 74 -7.33 -8.75 -5.14
N SER A 75 -8.05 -9.84 -4.92
CA SER A 75 -7.55 -11.20 -5.10
C SER A 75 -8.18 -11.92 -6.30
N ASP A 76 -7.33 -12.59 -7.09
CA ASP A 76 -7.67 -13.77 -7.87
C ASP A 76 -6.88 -14.94 -7.28
N ASP A 77 -7.53 -15.74 -6.43
CA ASP A 77 -6.85 -16.81 -5.69
C ASP A 77 -6.22 -17.86 -6.63
N LYS A 78 -6.84 -18.14 -7.79
CA LYS A 78 -6.30 -19.11 -8.74
C LYS A 78 -5.03 -18.56 -9.38
N LEU A 79 -5.07 -17.32 -9.85
CA LEU A 79 -3.91 -16.67 -10.45
C LEU A 79 -2.77 -16.51 -9.45
N ASN A 80 -3.06 -16.03 -8.23
CA ASN A 80 -2.09 -15.90 -7.16
C ASN A 80 -1.35 -17.23 -6.91
N THR A 81 -2.10 -18.34 -6.89
CA THR A 81 -1.53 -19.68 -6.70
C THR A 81 -0.56 -20.08 -7.79
N GLU A 82 -0.88 -19.81 -9.06
CA GLU A 82 0.02 -20.13 -10.17
C GLU A 82 1.31 -19.31 -10.13
N LEU A 83 1.27 -18.07 -9.61
CA LEU A 83 2.46 -17.26 -9.39
C LEU A 83 3.28 -17.77 -8.19
N LEU A 84 2.62 -18.11 -7.08
CA LEU A 84 3.26 -18.66 -5.88
C LEU A 84 4.00 -19.97 -6.13
N LYS A 85 3.50 -20.81 -7.06
CA LYS A 85 4.18 -22.04 -7.48
C LYS A 85 5.53 -21.79 -8.16
N GLN A 86 5.74 -20.63 -8.78
CA GLN A 86 7.01 -20.29 -9.43
C GLN A 86 8.04 -19.79 -8.41
N ASN A 87 7.61 -18.86 -7.56
CA ASN A 87 8.41 -18.40 -6.43
C ASN A 87 7.49 -17.93 -5.31
N ILE A 88 7.57 -18.57 -4.15
CA ILE A 88 6.73 -18.27 -3.00
C ILE A 88 6.90 -16.83 -2.49
N GLU A 89 8.05 -16.20 -2.72
CA GLU A 89 8.34 -14.83 -2.28
C GLU A 89 7.52 -13.78 -3.01
N VAL A 90 6.94 -14.10 -4.18
CA VAL A 90 6.00 -13.20 -4.86
C VAL A 90 4.80 -12.87 -3.98
N GLY A 91 4.47 -13.73 -3.01
CA GLY A 91 3.46 -13.48 -1.98
C GLY A 91 3.65 -12.17 -1.21
N LEU A 92 4.87 -11.62 -1.16
CA LEU A 92 5.15 -10.30 -0.55
C LEU A 92 4.50 -9.13 -1.29
N ASP A 93 4.26 -9.29 -2.59
CA ASP A 93 3.66 -8.29 -3.48
C ASP A 93 2.34 -8.76 -4.10
N LEU A 94 1.80 -9.88 -3.65
CA LEU A 94 0.44 -10.32 -3.93
C LEU A 94 -0.51 -9.90 -2.79
N PRO A 95 -1.82 -9.76 -3.07
CA PRO A 95 -2.46 -9.88 -4.38
C PRO A 95 -2.36 -8.55 -5.16
N PHE A 96 -3.28 -8.25 -6.09
CA PHE A 96 -3.25 -6.97 -6.81
C PHE A 96 -3.32 -5.81 -5.82
N ARG A 97 -2.40 -4.85 -5.95
CA ARG A 97 -2.32 -3.66 -5.08
C ARG A 97 -2.40 -2.40 -5.93
N VAL A 98 -3.34 -1.53 -5.57
CA VAL A 98 -3.50 -0.19 -6.15
C VAL A 98 -3.43 0.85 -5.04
N LEU A 99 -2.62 1.89 -5.23
CA LEU A 99 -2.48 3.02 -4.32
C LEU A 99 -2.95 4.29 -5.03
N ASN A 100 -3.97 4.93 -4.47
CA ASN A 100 -4.45 6.25 -4.86
C ASN A 100 -3.99 7.27 -3.81
N TYR A 101 -3.32 8.35 -4.21
CA TYR A 101 -2.80 9.33 -3.26
C TYR A 101 -2.66 10.74 -3.86
N SER A 102 -2.68 11.77 -3.00
CA SER A 102 -2.31 13.14 -3.38
C SER A 102 -0.83 13.37 -3.11
N GLU A 103 -0.14 13.97 -4.09
CA GLU A 103 1.22 14.49 -3.96
C GLU A 103 1.25 15.89 -4.56
N ASP A 104 1.58 16.88 -3.73
CA ASP A 104 1.58 18.31 -4.09
C ASP A 104 0.25 18.78 -4.72
N GLY A 105 -0.89 18.28 -4.21
CA GLY A 105 -2.23 18.59 -4.71
C GLY A 105 -2.59 17.89 -6.03
N VAL A 106 -1.73 17.00 -6.53
CA VAL A 106 -1.98 16.18 -7.72
C VAL A 106 -2.31 14.76 -7.30
N ILE A 107 -3.49 14.29 -7.66
CA ILE A 107 -3.90 12.90 -7.38
C ILE A 107 -3.21 11.95 -8.36
N LYS A 108 -2.61 10.90 -7.82
CA LYS A 108 -1.85 9.89 -8.54
C LYS A 108 -2.36 8.50 -8.20
N THR A 109 -2.26 7.61 -9.18
CA THR A 109 -2.52 6.18 -9.00
C THR A 109 -1.27 5.39 -9.36
N ARG A 110 -0.88 4.46 -8.47
CA ARG A 110 0.23 3.53 -8.68
C ARG A 110 -0.22 2.10 -8.43
N TYR A 111 0.31 1.16 -9.20
CA TYR A 111 -0.01 -0.25 -9.05
C TYR A 111 1.21 -1.14 -9.33
N THR A 112 1.21 -2.34 -8.76
CA THR A 112 2.22 -3.36 -9.08
C THR A 112 1.83 -4.07 -10.38
N ASN A 113 2.77 -4.14 -11.35
CA ASN A 113 2.58 -4.81 -12.63
C ASN A 113 3.44 -6.08 -12.74
N ALA A 114 3.29 -6.83 -13.84
CA ALA A 114 4.03 -8.07 -14.04
C ALA A 114 5.55 -7.87 -14.10
N GLU A 115 6.02 -6.78 -14.70
CA GLU A 115 7.45 -6.46 -14.78
C GLU A 115 8.07 -6.29 -13.39
N PHE A 116 7.38 -5.61 -12.48
CA PHE A 116 7.81 -5.46 -11.09
C PHE A 116 7.93 -6.83 -10.40
N LEU A 117 6.91 -7.68 -10.52
CA LEU A 117 6.93 -9.03 -9.92
C LEU A 117 8.06 -9.88 -10.50
N GLN A 118 8.23 -9.84 -11.82
CA GLN A 118 9.29 -10.58 -12.51
C GLN A 118 10.67 -10.15 -12.05
N LYS A 119 10.96 -8.84 -12.02
CA LYS A 119 12.29 -8.34 -11.61
C LYS A 119 12.58 -8.64 -10.15
N ARG A 120 11.64 -8.36 -9.25
CA ARG A 120 11.87 -8.52 -7.80
C ARG A 120 11.95 -9.99 -7.38
N HIS A 121 11.11 -10.85 -7.95
CA HIS A 121 10.96 -12.25 -7.55
C HIS A 121 11.53 -13.26 -8.55
N ALA A 122 12.20 -12.79 -9.62
CA ALA A 122 12.78 -13.62 -10.66
C ALA A 122 11.78 -14.62 -11.28
N LEU A 123 10.55 -14.17 -11.55
CA LEU A 123 9.51 -15.02 -12.15
C LEU A 123 9.80 -15.31 -13.62
N GLU A 124 9.44 -16.51 -14.07
CA GLU A 124 9.54 -16.88 -15.47
C GLU A 124 8.38 -16.28 -16.27
N ASN A 125 8.63 -16.07 -17.57
CA ASN A 125 7.56 -15.72 -18.51
C ASN A 125 6.56 -16.89 -18.56
N SER A 126 5.34 -16.63 -18.11
CA SER A 126 4.30 -17.65 -17.94
C SER A 126 2.95 -17.07 -18.30
N SER A 127 1.98 -17.93 -18.62
CA SER A 127 0.59 -17.51 -18.86
C SER A 127 -0.01 -16.79 -17.65
N ALA A 128 0.35 -17.22 -16.44
CA ALA A 128 -0.04 -16.56 -15.20
C ALA A 128 0.48 -15.12 -15.13
N LEU A 129 1.77 -14.89 -15.42
CA LEU A 129 2.34 -13.55 -15.40
C LEU A 129 1.69 -12.62 -16.46
N THR A 130 1.42 -13.14 -17.66
CA THR A 130 0.68 -12.41 -18.70
C THR A 130 -0.75 -12.09 -18.27
N GLN A 131 -1.44 -13.02 -17.61
CA GLN A 131 -2.78 -12.80 -17.07
C GLN A 131 -2.77 -11.76 -15.94
N PHE A 132 -1.75 -11.76 -15.09
CA PHE A 132 -1.56 -10.75 -14.05
C PHE A 132 -1.41 -9.37 -14.66
N GLU A 133 -0.56 -9.20 -15.68
CA GLU A 133 -0.42 -7.93 -16.38
C GLU A 133 -1.74 -7.44 -16.96
N SER A 134 -2.46 -8.31 -17.67
CA SER A 134 -3.74 -7.95 -18.29
C SER A 134 -4.78 -7.53 -17.24
N SER A 135 -4.85 -8.26 -16.11
CA SER A 135 -5.79 -7.96 -15.03
C SER A 135 -5.42 -6.67 -14.31
N ALA A 136 -4.12 -6.42 -14.06
CA ALA A 136 -3.64 -5.18 -13.45
C ALA A 136 -3.95 -3.96 -14.33
N GLN A 137 -3.75 -4.06 -15.64
CA GLN A 137 -4.09 -3.00 -16.60
C GLN A 137 -5.59 -2.74 -16.66
N GLN A 138 -6.41 -3.79 -16.69
CA GLN A 138 -7.88 -3.66 -16.69
C GLN A 138 -8.41 -3.11 -15.37
N LEU A 139 -7.78 -3.44 -14.24
CA LEU A 139 -8.16 -2.94 -12.92
C LEU A 139 -8.07 -1.41 -12.86
N VAL A 140 -7.03 -0.83 -13.47
CA VAL A 140 -6.79 0.61 -13.45
C VAL A 140 -7.27 1.35 -14.70
N SER A 141 -7.92 0.67 -15.67
CA SER A 141 -8.17 1.23 -17.01
C SER A 141 -9.09 2.46 -17.05
N SER A 142 -9.87 2.70 -16.00
CA SER A 142 -10.73 3.88 -15.87
C SER A 142 -10.02 5.11 -15.30
N VAL A 143 -8.74 4.97 -14.93
CA VAL A 143 -7.91 6.04 -14.37
C VAL A 143 -6.80 6.35 -15.37
N ALA A 144 -6.98 7.44 -16.13
CA ALA A 144 -6.16 7.73 -17.32
C ALA A 144 -4.65 7.90 -17.06
N ASP A 145 -4.27 8.34 -15.86
CA ASP A 145 -2.90 8.62 -15.42
C ASP A 145 -2.37 7.57 -14.43
N ALA A 146 -3.04 6.41 -14.31
CA ALA A 146 -2.53 5.31 -13.53
C ALA A 146 -1.22 4.78 -14.14
N MET A 147 -0.17 4.71 -13.33
CA MET A 147 1.15 4.25 -13.77
C MET A 147 1.60 3.04 -12.94
N PRO A 148 2.24 2.04 -13.56
CA PRO A 148 2.88 1.00 -12.79
C PRO A 148 4.00 1.60 -11.92
N ILE A 149 4.33 0.93 -10.82
CA ILE A 149 5.51 1.29 -10.01
C ILE A 149 6.76 1.16 -10.88
N SER A 150 7.64 2.16 -10.81
CA SER A 150 8.90 2.15 -11.55
C SER A 150 9.76 0.95 -11.15
N THR A 151 10.33 0.30 -12.16
CA THR A 151 11.28 -0.81 -11.99
C THR A 151 12.73 -0.35 -12.17
N GLN A 152 12.99 0.96 -12.26
CA GLN A 152 14.33 1.51 -12.32
C GLN A 152 15.07 1.26 -11.01
N GLY A 153 16.24 0.62 -11.08
CA GLY A 153 17.02 0.23 -9.90
C GLY A 153 16.44 -0.96 -9.13
N LEU A 154 15.39 -1.61 -9.65
CA LEU A 154 14.83 -2.81 -9.06
C LEU A 154 15.66 -4.03 -9.46
N GLU A 155 16.18 -4.73 -8.47
CA GLU A 155 16.94 -5.97 -8.62
C GLU A 155 16.22 -7.15 -7.95
N LYS A 156 16.66 -8.38 -8.26
CA LYS A 156 16.16 -9.59 -7.62
C LYS A 156 16.37 -9.50 -6.11
N GLY A 157 15.31 -9.72 -5.34
CA GLY A 157 15.36 -9.69 -3.88
C GLY A 157 15.44 -8.28 -3.29
N TYR A 158 15.16 -7.22 -4.06
CA TYR A 158 15.19 -5.85 -3.57
C TYR A 158 14.35 -5.67 -2.30
N ALA A 159 14.97 -5.10 -1.26
CA ALA A 159 14.37 -4.90 0.06
C ALA A 159 13.77 -6.17 0.69
N ILE A 160 14.35 -7.35 0.44
CA ILE A 160 14.00 -8.61 1.09
C ILE A 160 15.17 -9.09 1.95
N THR A 161 14.93 -9.24 3.25
CA THR A 161 15.87 -9.85 4.20
C THR A 161 15.31 -11.18 4.68
N ARG A 162 16.14 -12.23 4.69
CA ARG A 162 15.76 -13.56 5.18
C ARG A 162 16.39 -13.79 6.54
N VAL A 163 15.56 -14.19 7.49
CA VAL A 163 15.98 -14.58 8.84
C VAL A 163 15.36 -15.93 9.11
N GLU A 164 16.19 -16.91 9.47
CA GLU A 164 15.75 -18.24 9.84
C GLU A 164 15.27 -18.23 11.30
N SER A 165 14.14 -18.90 11.58
CA SER A 165 13.56 -18.99 12.91
C SER A 165 13.86 -20.34 13.52
N GLU A 166 14.32 -20.35 14.77
CA GLU A 166 14.47 -21.56 15.59
C GLU A 166 13.11 -22.12 16.09
N LEU A 167 12.03 -21.35 15.91
CA LEU A 167 10.68 -21.75 16.29
C LEU A 167 10.00 -22.52 15.15
N ASN A 168 9.06 -23.40 15.49
CA ASN A 168 8.18 -23.96 14.48
C ASN A 168 7.33 -22.86 13.81
N PHE A 169 6.69 -23.21 12.69
CA PHE A 169 5.96 -22.25 11.87
C PHE A 169 4.89 -21.45 12.65
N ASN A 170 4.00 -22.10 13.39
CA ASN A 170 2.94 -21.41 14.13
C ASN A 170 3.51 -20.49 15.22
N ALA A 171 4.49 -20.98 15.98
CA ALA A 171 5.16 -20.20 17.01
C ALA A 171 5.96 -19.01 16.43
N THR A 172 6.52 -19.17 15.23
CA THR A 172 7.18 -18.08 14.48
C THR A 172 6.18 -16.98 14.15
N ILE A 173 5.02 -17.34 13.59
CA ILE A 173 3.96 -16.36 13.25
C ILE A 173 3.45 -15.62 14.49
N GLU A 174 3.15 -16.34 15.57
CA GLU A 174 2.69 -15.74 16.83
C GLU A 174 3.74 -14.79 17.43
N SER A 175 5.01 -15.19 17.41
CA SER A 175 6.13 -14.36 17.86
C SER A 175 6.26 -13.09 17.02
N ILE A 176 6.19 -13.19 15.68
CA ILE A 176 6.24 -12.01 14.80
C ILE A 176 5.08 -11.07 15.12
N LYS A 177 3.85 -11.58 15.18
CA LYS A 177 2.67 -10.76 15.43
C LYS A 177 2.75 -10.06 16.79
N THR A 178 3.18 -10.77 17.82
CA THR A 178 3.37 -10.22 19.17
C THR A 178 4.41 -9.11 19.17
N ASN A 179 5.58 -9.35 18.59
CA ASN A 179 6.67 -8.37 18.57
C ASN A 179 6.37 -7.16 17.67
N VAL A 180 5.61 -7.34 16.59
CA VAL A 180 5.14 -6.24 15.75
C VAL A 180 4.17 -5.37 16.55
N LEU A 181 3.12 -5.95 17.13
CA LEU A 181 2.08 -5.22 17.86
C LEU A 181 2.55 -4.60 19.18
N ALA A 182 3.69 -5.06 19.71
CA ALA A 182 4.34 -4.43 20.86
C ALA A 182 5.03 -3.09 20.53
N GLN A 183 5.25 -2.79 19.24
CA GLN A 183 5.81 -1.49 18.82
C GLN A 183 4.70 -0.44 18.76
N GLU A 184 4.97 0.75 19.31
CA GLU A 184 4.00 1.84 19.24
C GLU A 184 3.64 2.20 17.79
N GLY A 185 2.34 2.37 17.57
CA GLY A 185 1.78 2.76 16.28
C GLY A 185 1.82 1.68 15.22
N THR A 186 2.00 0.40 15.54
CA THR A 186 1.83 -0.66 14.55
C THR A 186 0.42 -1.22 14.56
N GLU A 187 -0.12 -1.41 13.36
CA GLU A 187 -1.37 -2.13 13.15
C GLU A 187 -1.14 -3.35 12.26
N TRP A 188 -1.90 -4.41 12.53
CA TRP A 188 -1.87 -5.65 11.78
C TRP A 188 -3.13 -5.77 10.94
N PHE A 189 -3.06 -5.27 9.70
CA PHE A 189 -4.26 -5.07 8.88
C PHE A 189 -4.81 -6.36 8.28
N LEU A 190 -3.94 -7.30 7.90
CA LEU A 190 -4.36 -8.47 7.14
C LEU A 190 -3.45 -9.67 7.40
N THR A 191 -4.05 -10.85 7.34
CA THR A 191 -3.37 -12.15 7.26
C THR A 191 -3.99 -12.91 6.11
N LEU A 192 -3.26 -13.03 4.98
CA LEU A 192 -3.71 -13.83 3.84
C LEU A 192 -3.10 -15.22 3.87
N ASP A 193 -3.92 -16.23 4.16
CA ASP A 193 -3.55 -17.64 4.09
C ASP A 193 -3.85 -18.21 2.70
N TYR A 194 -2.86 -18.20 1.81
CA TYR A 194 -3.07 -18.67 0.42
C TYR A 194 -3.39 -20.17 0.34
N THR A 195 -2.92 -20.97 1.30
CA THR A 195 -3.24 -22.40 1.39
C THR A 195 -4.73 -22.59 1.64
N ASN A 196 -5.28 -21.89 2.62
CA ASN A 196 -6.68 -22.04 3.00
C ASN A 196 -7.63 -21.40 1.98
N ARG A 197 -7.26 -20.27 1.37
CA ARG A 197 -8.03 -19.60 0.32
C ARG A 197 -8.26 -20.49 -0.91
N LEU A 198 -7.32 -21.38 -1.23
CA LEU A 198 -7.51 -22.42 -2.24
C LEU A 198 -8.32 -23.62 -1.75
N SER A 199 -8.13 -24.02 -0.49
CA SER A 199 -8.77 -25.21 0.09
C SER A 199 -10.29 -25.09 0.21
N LEU A 200 -10.84 -23.87 0.22
CA LEU A 200 -12.26 -23.59 0.02
C LEU A 200 -12.79 -24.04 -1.37
N LYS A 201 -11.89 -24.52 -2.26
CA LYS A 201 -12.17 -25.17 -3.55
C LYS A 201 -11.55 -26.57 -3.71
N GLY A 202 -11.10 -27.22 -2.62
CA GLY A 202 -10.99 -28.68 -2.56
C GLY A 202 -9.62 -29.36 -2.69
N ARG A 203 -8.47 -28.68 -2.56
CA ARG A 203 -7.19 -29.36 -2.24
C ARG A 203 -6.26 -28.49 -1.37
N PRO A 204 -5.63 -29.03 -0.31
CA PRO A 204 -4.66 -28.28 0.50
C PRO A 204 -3.32 -28.11 -0.25
N TYR A 205 -2.75 -26.91 -0.18
CA TYR A 205 -1.40 -26.57 -0.65
C TYR A 205 -0.46 -26.44 0.55
N HIS A 206 0.70 -27.09 0.53
CA HIS A 206 1.72 -26.94 1.58
C HIS A 206 3.01 -26.38 0.96
N PRO A 207 3.74 -25.49 1.65
CA PRO A 207 3.54 -24.99 3.02
C PRO A 207 2.52 -23.82 3.12
N PRO A 208 1.95 -23.56 4.32
CA PRO A 208 1.12 -22.40 4.60
C PRO A 208 1.87 -21.09 4.32
N LEU A 209 1.22 -20.20 3.58
CA LEU A 209 1.77 -18.89 3.22
C LEU A 209 0.93 -17.80 3.85
N TYR A 210 1.58 -16.92 4.61
CA TYR A 210 0.95 -15.74 5.17
C TYR A 210 1.59 -14.45 4.64
N TRP A 211 0.75 -13.52 4.20
CA TRP A 211 1.13 -12.13 3.98
C TRP A 211 0.63 -11.24 5.12
N TYR A 212 1.50 -10.31 5.55
CA TYR A 212 1.21 -9.34 6.61
C TYR A 212 1.54 -7.94 6.14
N SER A 213 0.56 -7.04 6.20
CA SER A 213 0.79 -5.59 6.07
C SER A 213 0.95 -4.99 7.45
N VAL A 214 2.12 -4.41 7.70
CA VAL A 214 2.43 -3.70 8.94
C VAL A 214 2.94 -2.33 8.54
N ARG A 215 2.31 -1.28 9.06
CA ARG A 215 2.84 0.09 8.96
C ARG A 215 3.01 0.65 10.36
N ARG A 216 4.14 1.32 10.59
CA ARG A 216 4.29 2.20 11.75
C ARG A 216 3.54 3.49 11.45
N VAL A 217 2.40 3.68 12.08
CA VAL A 217 1.81 4.99 12.37
C VAL A 217 2.77 5.69 13.32
N LEU A 218 3.52 6.67 12.83
CA LEU A 218 4.50 7.36 13.67
C LEU A 218 3.74 8.16 14.73
N GLY A 219 3.76 7.73 15.99
CA GLY A 219 3.33 8.59 17.11
C GLY A 219 4.40 9.64 17.39
N GLN A 220 4.02 10.90 17.65
CA GLN A 220 4.96 11.91 18.12
C GLN A 220 5.58 11.47 19.45
N ARG A 221 6.91 11.47 19.53
CA ARG A 221 7.61 11.56 20.81
C ARG A 221 7.22 12.90 21.44
N ARG A 222 6.47 12.86 22.55
CA ARG A 222 6.41 13.99 23.48
C ARG A 222 7.72 14.09 24.24
#